data_AF-A0AAD8WPC9-F1
#
_entry.id   AF-A0AAD8WPC9-F1
#
_cell.length_a   1.000
_cell.length_b   1.000
_cell.length_c   1.000
_cell.angle_alpha   90.00
_cell.angle_beta   90.00
_cell.angle_gamma   90.00
#
_symmetry.space_group_name_H-M   'P 1'
#
loop_
_entity.id
_entity.type
_entity.pdbx_description
1 polymer ?
#
loop_
_entity_poly.entity_id
_entity_poly.type
_entity_poly.pdbx_seq_one_letter_code
_entity_poly.pdbx_strand_id
1 'polypeptide(L)' 'MKGEAFTTWSSSAVKKGVWEVVSPADGVAVDAAKNKRAMAQLLGALSEDILMSVLMKKMAKEVWDSLKTRFIGAVL' A
#
# COMPACT_ATOMS: atom_id res chain seq x y z
N MET A 1 -2.19 -6.90 -8.14
CA MET A 1 -3.47 -6.12 -8.06
C MET A 1 -3.71 -5.41 -9.39
N LYS A 2 -4.95 -5.25 -9.83
CA LYS A 2 -5.36 -4.43 -11.00
C LYS A 2 -6.54 -3.53 -10.61
N GLY A 3 -7.00 -2.62 -11.47
CA GLY A 3 -7.96 -1.53 -11.16
C GLY A 3 -9.01 -1.79 -10.06
N GLU A 4 -9.87 -2.80 -10.22
CA GLU A 4 -10.92 -3.14 -9.23
C GLU A 4 -10.36 -3.61 -7.87
N ALA A 5 -9.24 -4.32 -7.88
CA ALA A 5 -8.56 -4.73 -6.65
C ALA A 5 -7.99 -3.51 -5.90
N PHE A 6 -7.57 -2.46 -6.62
CA PHE A 6 -7.09 -1.21 -6.02
C PHE A 6 -8.21 -0.44 -5.29
N THR A 7 -9.37 -0.29 -5.92
CA THR A 7 -10.52 0.41 -5.32
C THR A 7 -11.11 -0.37 -4.14
N THR A 8 -11.21 -1.70 -4.27
CA THR A 8 -11.64 -2.60 -3.21
C THR A 8 -10.70 -2.54 -2.00
N TRP A 9 -9.39 -2.59 -2.25
CA TRP A 9 -8.40 -2.51 -1.18
C TRP A 9 -8.42 -1.14 -0.50
N SER A 10 -8.45 -0.04 -1.26
CA SER A 10 -8.48 1.32 -0.70
C SER A 10 -9.70 1.53 0.21
N SER A 11 -10.87 1.08 -0.23
CA SER A 11 -12.10 1.16 0.56
C SER A 11 -12.00 0.34 1.86
N SER A 12 -11.36 -0.83 1.80
CA SER A 12 -11.08 -1.66 2.98
C SER A 12 -10.08 -0.98 3.93
N ALA A 13 -9.01 -0.37 3.41
CA ALA A 13 -8.00 0.33 4.17
C ALA A 13 -8.58 1.54 4.93
N VAL A 14 -9.49 2.30 4.29
CA VAL A 14 -10.22 3.40 4.95
C VAL A 14 -11.11 2.86 6.08
N LYS A 15 -11.92 1.83 5.83
CA LYS A 15 -12.78 1.20 6.85
C LYS A 15 -11.99 0.65 8.05
N LYS A 16 -10.79 0.15 7.82
CA LYS A 16 -9.90 -0.40 8.85
C LYS A 16 -9.01 0.66 9.52
N GLY A 17 -9.10 1.93 9.12
CA GLY A 17 -8.33 3.02 9.71
C GLY A 17 -6.82 2.90 9.49
N VAL A 18 -6.40 2.36 8.33
CA VAL A 18 -4.98 2.22 7.96
C VAL A 18 -4.59 3.06 6.74
N TRP A 19 -5.52 3.82 6.16
CA TRP A 19 -5.24 4.67 5.00
C TRP A 19 -4.19 5.75 5.29
N GLU A 20 -4.24 6.33 6.49
CA GLU A 20 -3.34 7.40 6.95
C GLU A 20 -1.84 7.04 6.98
N VAL A 21 -1.49 5.75 7.04
CA VAL A 21 -0.09 5.29 6.97
C VAL A 21 0.33 4.85 5.56
N VAL A 22 -0.65 4.70 4.66
CA VAL A 22 -0.46 4.34 3.24
C VAL A 22 -0.30 5.61 2.41
N SER A 23 -1.05 6.65 2.77
CA SER A 23 -0.97 7.99 2.19
C SER A 23 -0.89 9.03 3.33
N PRO A 24 0.22 9.06 4.09
CA PRO A 24 0.41 10.04 5.15
C PRO A 24 0.47 11.46 4.59
N ALA A 25 -0.03 12.43 5.35
CA ALA A 25 0.21 13.84 5.08
C ALA A 25 1.68 14.18 5.37
N ASP A 26 2.21 15.17 4.66
CA ASP A 26 3.61 15.57 4.79
C ASP A 26 3.92 16.03 6.22
N GLY A 27 5.06 15.58 6.75
CA GLY A 27 5.50 15.91 8.11
C GLY A 27 4.77 15.17 9.24
N VAL A 28 3.78 14.32 8.95
CA VAL A 28 3.07 13.54 9.96
C VAL A 28 3.86 12.26 10.29
N ALA A 29 4.06 12.04 11.60
CA ALA A 29 4.68 10.81 12.09
C ALA A 29 3.79 9.59 11.78
N VAL A 30 4.39 8.56 11.19
CA VAL A 30 3.67 7.32 10.84
C VAL A 30 3.59 6.40 12.05
N ASP A 31 2.37 6.01 12.42
CA ASP A 31 2.15 4.99 13.46
C ASP A 31 2.71 3.63 12.99
N ALA A 32 3.70 3.11 13.72
CA ALA A 32 4.40 1.90 13.34
C ALA A 32 3.50 0.64 13.35
N ALA A 33 2.54 0.56 14.27
CA ALA A 33 1.62 -0.57 14.37
C ALA A 33 0.62 -0.58 13.21
N LYS A 34 0.07 0.57 12.86
CA LYS A 34 -0.78 0.75 11.68
C LYS A 34 0.01 0.49 10.40
N ASN A 35 1.24 0.98 10.29
CA ASN A 35 2.11 0.72 9.14
C ASN A 35 2.33 -0.79 8.93
N LYS A 36 2.67 -1.53 9.99
CA LYS A 36 2.84 -2.99 9.92
C LYS A 36 1.56 -3.71 9.49
N ARG A 37 0.40 -3.29 10.01
CA ARG A 37 -0.92 -3.84 9.60
C ARG A 37 -1.22 -3.55 8.14
N ALA A 38 -0.98 -2.33 7.68
CA ALA A 38 -1.16 -1.93 6.30
C ALA A 38 -0.23 -2.72 5.36
N MET A 39 1.04 -2.90 5.73
CA MET A 39 1.99 -3.73 4.98
C MET A 39 1.51 -5.18 4.87
N ALA A 40 1.12 -5.81 5.99
CA ALA A 40 0.61 -7.18 5.94
C ALA A 40 -0.60 -7.33 5.02
N GLN A 41 -1.51 -6.34 5.02
CA GLN A 41 -2.67 -6.32 4.13
C GLN A 41 -2.32 -6.08 2.66
N LEU A 42 -1.35 -5.21 2.37
CA LEU A 42 -0.87 -4.98 1.00
C LEU A 42 -0.23 -6.25 0.45
N LEU A 43 0.77 -6.79 1.18
CA LEU A 43 1.55 -7.95 0.74
C LEU A 43 0.68 -9.20 0.61
N GLY A 44 -0.29 -9.40 1.51
CA GLY A 44 -1.22 -10.53 1.44
C GLY A 44 -2.20 -10.48 0.26
N ALA A 45 -2.31 -9.34 -0.43
CA ALA A 45 -3.14 -9.19 -1.63
C ALA A 45 -2.36 -9.39 -2.94
N LEU A 46 -1.06 -9.72 -2.86
CA LEU A 46 -0.17 -9.86 -4.01
C LEU A 46 0.08 -11.32 -4.39
N SER A 47 0.25 -11.57 -5.68
CA SER A 47 0.88 -12.80 -6.18
C SER A 47 2.40 -12.73 -5.95
N GLU A 48 3.05 -13.89 -5.94
CA GLU A 48 4.48 -14.05 -5.60
C GLU A 48 5.41 -13.22 -6.52
N ASP A 49 5.11 -13.17 -7.82
CA ASP A 49 5.86 -12.37 -8.80
C ASP A 49 5.83 -10.85 -8.51
N ILE A 50 4.73 -10.37 -7.93
CA ILE A 50 4.60 -8.96 -7.53
C ILE A 50 5.24 -8.76 -6.18
N LEU A 51 5.06 -9.70 -5.25
CA LEU A 51 5.61 -9.67 -3.90
C LEU A 51 7.12 -9.45 -3.93
N MET A 52 7.84 -10.23 -4.75
CA MET A 52 9.30 -10.14 -4.90
C MET A 52 9.80 -8.74 -5.28
N SER A 53 9.00 -7.97 -6.04
CA SER A 53 9.38 -6.61 -6.45
C SER A 53 9.26 -5.54 -5.35
N VAL A 54 8.53 -5.84 -4.26
CA VAL A 54 8.27 -4.89 -3.17
C VAL A 54 8.85 -5.34 -1.82
N LEU A 55 9.50 -6.51 -1.73
CA LEU A 55 10.05 -7.05 -0.49
C LEU A 55 11.07 -6.14 0.21
N MET A 56 11.78 -5.30 -0.54
CA MET A 56 12.78 -4.38 0.01
C MET A 56 12.17 -3.07 0.58
N LYS A 57 10.86 -2.85 0.43
CA LYS A 57 10.18 -1.66 0.92
C LYS A 57 9.86 -1.81 2.41
N LYS A 58 10.11 -0.75 3.18
CA LYS A 58 9.99 -0.74 4.64
C LYS A 58 8.67 -0.15 5.12
N MET A 59 8.00 0.63 4.26
CA MET A 59 6.78 1.35 4.60
C MET A 59 5.62 0.96 3.68
N ALA A 60 4.40 1.00 4.23
CA ALA A 60 3.18 0.75 3.47
C ALA A 60 3.03 1.73 2.30
N LYS A 61 3.40 3.01 2.49
CA LYS A 61 3.44 4.02 1.42
C LYS A 61 4.33 3.61 0.26
N GLU A 62 5.54 3.12 0.52
CA GLU A 62 6.49 2.74 -0.53
C GLU A 62 6.01 1.53 -1.34
N VAL A 63 5.41 0.55 -0.66
CA VAL A 63 4.76 -0.59 -1.32
C VAL A 63 3.61 -0.08 -2.19
N TRP A 64 2.73 0.74 -1.63
CA TRP A 64 1.59 1.33 -2.33
C TRP A 64 1.98 2.13 -3.57
N ASP A 65 2.98 3.01 -3.45
CA ASP A 65 3.50 3.80 -4.56
C ASP A 65 4.09 2.91 -5.66
N SER A 66 4.84 1.88 -5.28
CA SER A 66 5.41 0.91 -6.24
C SER A 66 4.30 0.16 -6.99
N LEU A 67 3.24 -0.23 -6.30
CA LEU A 67 2.08 -0.88 -6.91
C LEU A 67 1.34 0.07 -7.86
N LYS A 68 1.14 1.34 -7.48
CA LYS A 68 0.52 2.35 -8.36
C LYS A 68 1.33 2.52 -9.65
N THR A 69 2.64 2.72 -9.53
CA THR A 69 3.53 2.86 -10.69
C THR A 69 3.45 1.66 -11.63
N ARG A 70 3.40 0.44 -11.09
CA ARG A 70 3.36 -0.80 -11.88
C ARG A 70 2.02 -1.04 -12.59
N PHE A 71 0.89 -0.72 -11.96
CA PHE A 71 -0.43 -1.14 -12.44
C PHE A 71 -1.31 -0.03 -12.99
N ILE A 72 -1.03 1.22 -12.61
CA ILE A 72 -1.79 2.41 -13.04
C ILE A 72 -0.95 3.25 -14.01
N GLY A 73 0.39 3.06 -14.01
CA GLY A 73 1.33 3.90 -14.75
C GLY A 73 1.74 5.13 -13.93
N ALA A 74 2.82 5.78 -14.34
CA ALA A 74 3.29 7.00 -13.68
C ALA A 74 2.25 8.11 -13.83
N VAL A 75 1.56 8.45 -12.75
CA VAL A 75 0.86 9.74 -12.66
C VAL A 75 1.93 10.74 -12.22
N LEU A 76 2.39 11.55 -13.18
CA LEU A 76 3.12 12.79 -12.94
C LEU A 76 2.29 13.74 -12.07
#